data_AF-V4LD75-F1
#
_entry.id   AF-V4LD75-F1
#
_cell.length_a   1.000
_cell.length_b   1.000
_cell.length_c   1.000
_cell.angle_alpha   90.00
_cell.angle_beta   90.00
_cell.angle_gamma   90.00
#
_symmetry.space_group_name_H-M   'P 1'
#
loop_
_entity.id
_entity.type
_entity.pdbx_description
1 polymer ?
#
loop_
_entity_poly.entity_id
_entity_poly.type
_entity_poly.pdbx_seq_one_letter_code
_entity_poly.pdbx_strand_id
1 'polypeptide(L)'
;MGLIVDDNDGELLIPPPNFSMVEDGIYRSGFPQLENFGFLSTLNLKSIIYLCPEPYPEENLKSLDSNNIKLFQFGIEGKTDPPTPMPKDTVLSALRVLVDVRNHPILIHCKRGKHRTGCLVGCLRKVQNWCLSSVLEEYQKCAGLKWRQRDLRFIEDFDVLRLRQCLYSIIYQYNGYGLKRRKLLYQEENVVQKQQKPQATKG
;
A
#
# COMPACT_ATOMS: atom_id res chain seq x y z
N MET A 1 -24.78 4.35 -8.44
CA MET A 1 -24.61 3.00 -7.87
C MET A 1 -24.73 2.07 -9.06
N GLY A 2 -23.62 1.49 -9.52
CA GLY A 2 -23.66 0.56 -10.65
C GLY A 2 -23.95 -0.84 -10.12
N LEU A 3 -24.95 -1.50 -10.68
CA LEU A 3 -25.25 -2.91 -10.41
C LEU A 3 -24.71 -3.71 -11.60
N ILE A 4 -24.01 -4.80 -11.32
CA ILE A 4 -23.64 -5.80 -12.33
C ILE A 4 -24.66 -6.93 -12.18
N VAL A 5 -25.30 -7.28 -13.29
CA VAL A 5 -26.18 -8.44 -13.37
C VAL A 5 -25.33 -9.55 -13.97
N ASP A 6 -25.20 -10.69 -13.29
CA ASP A 6 -24.54 -11.86 -13.87
C ASP A 6 -25.49 -12.49 -14.91
N ASP A 7 -24.99 -12.71 -16.13
CA ASP A 7 -25.79 -13.17 -17.28
C ASP A 7 -26.32 -14.61 -17.13
N ASN A 8 -26.00 -15.30 -16.04
CA ASN A 8 -26.31 -16.72 -15.88
C ASN A 8 -27.46 -17.07 -14.92
N ASP A 9 -27.86 -16.20 -13.98
CA ASP A 9 -28.92 -16.55 -12.99
C ASP A 9 -29.78 -15.38 -12.47
N GLY A 10 -29.58 -14.14 -12.93
CA GLY A 10 -30.36 -12.99 -12.45
C GLY A 10 -30.13 -12.63 -10.97
N GLU A 11 -29.06 -13.15 -10.37
CA GLU A 11 -28.67 -12.87 -8.99
C GLU A 11 -28.07 -11.46 -8.90
N LEU A 12 -28.64 -10.61 -8.04
CA LEU A 12 -28.20 -9.22 -7.90
C LEU A 12 -26.86 -9.16 -7.16
N LEU A 13 -25.79 -8.82 -7.86
CA LEU A 13 -24.47 -8.64 -7.26
C LEU A 13 -24.35 -7.24 -6.65
N ILE A 14 -24.27 -7.19 -5.32
CA ILE A 14 -24.19 -5.93 -4.57
C ILE A 14 -22.75 -5.68 -4.15
N PRO A 15 -22.06 -4.67 -4.71
CA PRO A 15 -20.71 -4.36 -4.28
C PRO A 15 -20.70 -3.82 -2.84
N PRO A 16 -19.61 -4.04 -2.08
CA PRO A 16 -19.48 -3.46 -0.76
C PRO A 16 -19.59 -1.93 -0.77
N PRO A 17 -19.95 -1.30 0.36
CA PRO A 17 -20.07 0.15 0.43
C PRO A 17 -18.72 0.82 0.10
N ASN A 18 -18.74 1.91 -0.66
CA ASN A 18 -17.53 2.62 -1.08
C ASN A 18 -16.53 1.77 -1.89
N PHE A 19 -17.02 0.73 -2.58
CA PHE A 19 -16.21 -0.07 -3.48
C PHE A 19 -15.72 0.75 -4.68
N SER A 20 -14.45 0.58 -5.04
CA SER A 20 -13.85 1.12 -6.26
C SER A 20 -12.62 0.30 -6.62
N MET A 21 -12.31 0.23 -7.92
CA MET A 21 -10.98 -0.14 -8.37
C MET A 21 -10.01 1.02 -8.08
N VAL A 22 -8.81 0.71 -7.61
CA VAL A 22 -7.70 1.66 -7.44
C VAL A 22 -6.74 1.53 -8.61
N GLU A 23 -6.37 0.31 -8.93
CA GLU A 23 -5.51 -0.07 -10.06
C GLU A 23 -5.98 -1.45 -10.54
N ASP A 24 -5.50 -1.89 -11.70
CA ASP A 24 -5.74 -3.27 -12.12
C ASP A 24 -5.28 -4.27 -11.04
N GLY A 25 -6.18 -5.17 -10.65
CA GLY A 25 -5.98 -6.11 -9.55
C GLY A 25 -5.84 -5.49 -8.15
N ILE A 26 -6.12 -4.19 -7.95
CA ILE A 26 -6.17 -3.53 -6.64
C ILE A 26 -7.53 -2.87 -6.43
N TYR A 27 -8.25 -3.34 -5.43
CA TYR A 27 -9.58 -2.84 -5.09
C TYR A 27 -9.59 -2.19 -3.71
N ARG A 28 -10.53 -1.28 -3.50
CA ARG A 28 -10.81 -0.68 -2.19
C ARG A 28 -12.28 -0.78 -1.86
N SER A 29 -12.62 -0.89 -0.58
CA SER A 29 -14.00 -0.77 -0.10
C SER A 29 -14.11 -0.38 1.37
N GLY A 30 -15.34 -0.13 1.82
CA GLY A 30 -15.76 -0.29 3.21
C GLY A 30 -15.90 -1.76 3.59
N PHE A 31 -16.40 -2.01 4.80
CA PHE A 31 -16.44 -3.37 5.35
C PHE A 31 -17.45 -4.24 4.58
N PRO A 32 -17.02 -5.36 3.95
CA PRO A 32 -17.93 -6.27 3.25
C PRO A 32 -18.89 -6.97 4.22
N GLN A 33 -20.17 -6.98 3.87
CA GLN A 33 -21.20 -7.82 4.52
C GLN A 33 -21.40 -9.11 3.73
N LEU A 34 -22.15 -10.06 4.29
CA LEU A 34 -22.39 -11.37 3.68
C LEU A 34 -23.00 -11.23 2.27
N GLU A 35 -23.94 -10.29 2.09
CA GLU A 35 -24.57 -10.01 0.78
C GLU A 35 -23.58 -9.55 -0.30
N ASN A 36 -22.40 -9.05 0.09
CA ASN A 36 -21.41 -8.58 -0.87
C ASN A 36 -20.49 -9.69 -1.38
N PHE A 37 -20.49 -10.87 -0.75
CA PHE A 37 -19.55 -11.93 -1.13
C PHE A 37 -19.85 -12.49 -2.51
N GLY A 38 -21.11 -12.54 -2.96
CA GLY A 38 -21.44 -12.88 -4.35
C GLY A 38 -20.69 -11.99 -5.34
N PHE A 39 -20.73 -10.67 -5.13
CA PHE A 39 -19.95 -9.73 -5.95
C PHE A 39 -18.44 -9.93 -5.79
N LEU A 40 -17.93 -10.11 -4.57
CA LEU A 40 -16.49 -10.28 -4.34
C LEU A 40 -15.92 -11.56 -4.97
N SER A 41 -16.72 -12.61 -5.08
CA SER A 41 -16.34 -13.85 -5.78
C SER A 41 -16.00 -13.59 -7.24
N THR A 42 -16.70 -12.67 -7.91
CA THR A 42 -16.43 -12.32 -9.32
C THR A 42 -15.06 -11.67 -9.54
N LEU A 43 -14.48 -11.09 -8.49
CA LEU A 43 -13.16 -10.43 -8.56
C LEU A 43 -12.00 -11.41 -8.46
N ASN A 44 -12.26 -12.69 -8.15
CA ASN A 44 -11.24 -13.73 -7.96
C ASN A 44 -10.11 -13.27 -7.04
N LEU A 45 -10.48 -12.67 -5.91
CA LEU A 45 -9.51 -12.13 -4.95
C LEU A 45 -8.58 -13.24 -4.43
N LYS A 46 -7.30 -12.93 -4.34
CA LYS A 46 -6.29 -13.80 -3.72
C LYS A 46 -6.01 -13.40 -2.29
N SER A 47 -6.17 -12.12 -1.96
CA SER A 47 -5.97 -11.63 -0.60
C SER A 47 -6.79 -10.40 -0.26
N ILE A 48 -6.92 -10.14 1.03
CA ILE A 48 -7.58 -8.97 1.61
C ILE A 48 -6.64 -8.31 2.61
N ILE A 49 -6.53 -6.98 2.54
CA ILE A 49 -5.93 -6.13 3.56
C ILE A 49 -7.04 -5.52 4.41
N TYR A 50 -7.08 -5.90 5.68
CA TYR A 50 -8.02 -5.40 6.67
C TYR A 50 -7.33 -4.47 7.66
N LEU A 51 -7.75 -3.21 7.70
CA LEU A 51 -7.04 -2.14 8.42
C LEU A 51 -7.62 -1.82 9.80
N CYS A 52 -8.50 -2.64 10.37
CA CYS A 52 -9.07 -2.36 11.69
C CYS A 52 -8.51 -3.32 12.76
N PRO A 53 -8.41 -2.87 14.03
CA PRO A 53 -7.89 -3.68 15.12
C PRO A 53 -8.88 -4.75 15.59
N GLU A 54 -10.18 -4.56 15.37
CA GLU A 54 -11.22 -5.50 15.80
C GLU A 54 -11.06 -6.83 15.06
N PRO A 55 -11.30 -7.99 15.71
CA PRO A 55 -11.21 -9.29 15.05
C PRO A 55 -12.15 -9.37 13.85
N TYR A 56 -11.73 -10.11 12.82
CA TYR A 56 -12.56 -10.33 11.65
C TYR A 56 -13.74 -11.26 11.99
N PRO A 57 -14.98 -10.97 11.57
CA PRO A 57 -16.14 -11.81 11.86
C PRO A 57 -15.96 -13.24 11.36
N GLU A 58 -16.35 -14.22 12.18
CA GLU A 58 -16.16 -15.64 11.89
C GLU A 58 -16.87 -16.11 10.62
N GLU A 59 -18.06 -15.57 10.33
CA GLU A 59 -18.80 -15.87 9.11
C GLU A 59 -18.02 -15.45 7.87
N ASN A 60 -17.48 -14.23 7.88
CA ASN A 60 -16.66 -13.73 6.80
C ASN A 60 -15.34 -14.52 6.68
N LEU A 61 -14.74 -14.95 7.80
CA LEU A 61 -13.53 -15.81 7.77
C LEU A 61 -13.81 -17.13 7.05
N LYS A 62 -14.93 -17.79 7.35
CA LYS A 62 -15.33 -19.04 6.67
C LYS A 62 -15.48 -18.84 5.16
N SER A 63 -16.07 -17.71 4.74
CA SER A 63 -16.16 -17.36 3.31
C SER A 63 -14.79 -17.12 2.67
N LEU A 64 -13.83 -16.51 3.39
CA LEU A 64 -12.47 -16.31 2.89
C LEU A 64 -11.74 -17.65 2.75
N ASP A 65 -11.83 -18.52 3.74
CA ASP A 65 -11.20 -19.84 3.74
C ASP A 65 -11.73 -20.72 2.60
N SER A 66 -13.05 -20.71 2.38
CA SER A 66 -13.70 -21.46 1.30
C SER A 66 -13.23 -21.01 -0.09
N ASN A 67 -12.88 -19.73 -0.24
CA ASN A 67 -12.39 -19.15 -1.49
C ASN A 67 -10.85 -19.05 -1.55
N ASN A 68 -10.14 -19.63 -0.57
CA ASN A 68 -8.67 -19.60 -0.47
C ASN A 68 -8.08 -18.16 -0.49
N ILE A 69 -8.79 -17.23 0.16
CA ILE A 69 -8.43 -15.82 0.22
C ILE A 69 -7.60 -15.56 1.48
N LYS A 70 -6.38 -15.05 1.31
CA LYS A 70 -5.50 -14.73 2.46
C LYS A 70 -5.89 -13.41 3.11
N LEU A 71 -6.10 -13.40 4.43
CA LEU A 71 -6.35 -12.18 5.19
C LEU A 71 -5.07 -11.63 5.81
N PHE A 72 -4.75 -10.37 5.50
CA PHE A 72 -3.69 -9.60 6.15
C PHE A 72 -4.30 -8.51 7.02
N GLN A 73 -4.21 -8.68 8.34
CA GLN A 73 -4.75 -7.71 9.29
C GLN A 73 -3.66 -6.74 9.79
N PHE A 74 -3.95 -5.45 9.68
CA PHE A 74 -3.11 -4.37 10.18
C PHE A 74 -3.96 -3.43 11.04
N GLY A 75 -3.97 -3.66 12.36
CA GLY A 75 -4.79 -2.89 13.28
C GLY A 75 -4.39 -1.42 13.34
N ILE A 76 -5.22 -0.54 12.76
CA ILE A 76 -5.09 0.91 12.89
C ILE A 76 -6.28 1.44 13.67
N GLU A 77 -5.99 2.03 14.83
CA GLU A 77 -7.00 2.63 15.70
C GLU A 77 -7.89 3.63 14.97
N GLY A 78 -9.17 3.62 15.33
CA GLY A 78 -10.20 4.41 14.69
C GLY A 78 -10.25 5.85 15.21
N LYS A 79 -11.46 6.30 15.54
CA LYS A 79 -11.66 7.58 16.24
C LYS A 79 -11.43 7.32 17.73
N THR A 80 -10.28 7.72 18.25
CA THR A 80 -9.98 7.74 19.68
C THR A 80 -10.05 9.17 20.24
N ASP A 81 -10.22 9.30 21.55
CA ASP A 81 -10.15 10.57 22.29
C ASP A 81 -9.25 10.36 23.53
N PRO A 82 -8.04 10.93 23.59
CA PRO A 82 -7.44 11.84 22.62
C PRO A 82 -7.14 11.15 21.27
N PRO A 83 -7.18 11.89 20.14
CA PRO A 83 -6.99 11.29 18.83
C PRO A 83 -5.56 10.76 18.59
N THR A 84 -5.42 9.45 18.46
CA THR A 84 -4.17 8.75 18.17
C THR A 84 -3.67 9.06 16.75
N PRO A 85 -2.38 9.33 16.53
CA PRO A 85 -1.82 9.48 15.19
C PRO A 85 -1.84 8.15 14.43
N MET A 86 -1.88 8.23 13.09
CA MET A 86 -1.83 7.03 12.25
C MET A 86 -0.42 6.40 12.32
N PRO A 87 -0.30 5.11 12.66
CA PRO A 87 0.99 4.45 12.85
C PRO A 87 1.70 4.25 11.50
N LYS A 88 2.83 4.95 11.30
CA LYS A 88 3.62 4.90 10.05
C LYS A 88 4.12 3.48 9.75
N ASP A 89 4.60 2.75 10.75
CA ASP A 89 5.16 1.40 10.56
C ASP A 89 4.10 0.36 10.16
N THR A 90 2.90 0.46 10.74
CA THR A 90 1.76 -0.40 10.35
C THR A 90 1.34 -0.12 8.92
N VAL A 91 1.23 1.16 8.53
CA VAL A 91 0.90 1.55 7.14
C VAL A 91 1.99 1.10 6.18
N LEU A 92 3.28 1.24 6.53
CA LEU A 92 4.40 0.75 5.73
C LEU A 92 4.35 -0.78 5.56
N SER A 93 4.01 -1.52 6.61
CA SER A 93 3.86 -2.98 6.55
C SER A 93 2.71 -3.41 5.65
N ALA A 94 1.56 -2.73 5.75
CA ALA A 94 0.44 -2.94 4.84
C ALA A 94 0.80 -2.58 3.39
N LEU A 95 1.54 -1.49 3.18
CA LEU A 95 1.99 -1.06 1.86
C LEU A 95 2.95 -2.07 1.23
N ARG A 96 3.81 -2.73 2.02
CA ARG A 96 4.69 -3.81 1.54
C ARG A 96 3.90 -5.01 1.01
N VAL A 97 2.80 -5.39 1.69
CA VAL A 97 1.90 -6.45 1.21
C VAL A 97 1.20 -6.02 -0.07
N LEU A 98 0.79 -4.76 -0.14
CA LEU A 98 0.06 -4.19 -1.28
C LEU A 98 0.90 -4.05 -2.55
N VAL A 99 2.22 -3.84 -2.45
CA VAL A 99 3.10 -3.75 -3.63
C VAL A 99 3.59 -5.12 -4.12
N ASP A 100 3.35 -6.19 -3.36
CA ASP A 100 3.76 -7.54 -3.73
C ASP A 100 2.71 -8.17 -4.65
N VAL A 101 3.03 -8.19 -5.95
CA VAL A 101 2.19 -8.74 -7.03
C VAL A 101 1.68 -10.15 -6.77
N ARG A 102 2.35 -10.94 -5.93
CA ARG A 102 1.94 -12.32 -5.61
C ARG A 102 0.65 -12.36 -4.79
N ASN A 103 0.24 -11.25 -4.20
CA ASN A 103 -0.98 -11.12 -3.38
C ASN A 103 -2.21 -10.71 -4.21
N HIS A 104 -2.04 -10.37 -5.50
CA HIS A 104 -3.11 -9.84 -6.34
C HIS A 104 -3.91 -10.96 -7.03
N PRO A 105 -5.21 -10.73 -7.32
CA PRO A 105 -6.00 -9.52 -7.04
C PRO A 105 -6.27 -9.30 -5.54
N ILE A 106 -6.19 -8.04 -5.08
CA ILE A 106 -6.21 -7.70 -3.64
C ILE A 106 -7.30 -6.66 -3.32
N LEU A 107 -8.03 -6.87 -2.22
CA LEU A 107 -9.01 -5.90 -1.70
C LEU A 107 -8.48 -5.23 -0.42
N ILE A 108 -8.49 -3.90 -0.40
CA ILE A 108 -8.17 -3.10 0.78
C ILE A 108 -9.46 -2.60 1.42
N HIS A 109 -9.69 -2.88 2.70
CA HIS A 109 -10.82 -2.28 3.39
C HIS A 109 -10.55 -1.93 4.86
N CYS A 110 -11.41 -1.06 5.36
CA CYS A 110 -11.58 -0.80 6.78
C CYS A 110 -13.08 -0.71 7.06
N LYS A 111 -13.50 -0.15 8.20
CA LYS A 111 -14.93 0.00 8.53
C LYS A 111 -15.76 0.69 7.43
N ARG A 112 -15.25 1.78 6.84
CA ARG A 112 -15.99 2.58 5.84
C ARG A 112 -15.25 2.83 4.52
N GLY A 113 -14.02 2.36 4.40
CA GLY A 113 -13.21 2.54 3.19
C GLY A 113 -12.76 3.97 2.92
N LYS A 114 -12.76 4.84 3.95
CA LYS A 114 -12.49 6.28 3.83
C LYS A 114 -11.11 6.66 4.34
N HIS A 115 -10.92 6.68 5.65
CA HIS A 115 -9.71 7.22 6.31
C HIS A 115 -8.51 6.29 6.18
N ARG A 116 -8.53 5.14 6.85
CA ARG A 116 -7.41 4.18 6.86
C ARG A 116 -7.08 3.67 5.46
N THR A 117 -8.11 3.21 4.75
CA THR A 117 -7.99 2.78 3.34
C THR A 117 -7.51 3.92 2.45
N GLY A 118 -8.02 5.15 2.63
CA GLY A 118 -7.61 6.29 1.84
C GLY A 118 -6.15 6.70 2.08
N CYS A 119 -5.67 6.63 3.33
CA CYS A 119 -4.26 6.88 3.62
C CYS A 119 -3.35 5.82 2.99
N LEU A 120 -3.71 4.53 3.07
CA LEU A 120 -2.91 3.47 2.45
C LEU A 120 -2.88 3.62 0.92
N VAL A 121 -4.03 3.88 0.29
CA VAL A 121 -4.11 4.15 -1.15
C VAL A 121 -3.33 5.42 -1.52
N GLY A 122 -3.42 6.49 -0.72
CA GLY A 122 -2.63 7.70 -0.94
C GLY A 122 -1.13 7.43 -0.87
N CYS A 123 -0.67 6.59 0.06
CA CYS A 123 0.72 6.16 0.12
C CYS A 123 1.13 5.33 -1.11
N LEU A 124 0.25 4.46 -1.62
CA LEU A 124 0.46 3.75 -2.89
C LEU A 124 0.64 4.74 -4.05
N ARG A 125 -0.22 5.76 -4.18
CA ARG A 125 -0.08 6.78 -5.23
C ARG A 125 1.23 7.55 -5.15
N LYS A 126 1.72 7.84 -3.93
CA LYS A 126 3.05 8.44 -3.73
C LYS A 126 4.17 7.50 -4.21
N VAL A 127 4.07 6.20 -3.97
CA VAL A 127 5.02 5.21 -4.52
C VAL A 127 4.97 5.20 -6.05
N GLN A 128 3.77 5.30 -6.64
CA GLN A 128 3.55 5.45 -8.08
C GLN A 128 3.97 6.83 -8.65
N ASN A 129 4.56 7.70 -7.82
CA ASN A 129 5.07 9.02 -8.22
C ASN A 129 3.99 9.97 -8.77
N TRP A 130 2.75 9.85 -8.30
CA TRP A 130 1.71 10.83 -8.57
C TRP A 130 2.04 12.17 -7.90
N CYS A 131 1.57 13.28 -8.48
CA CYS A 131 1.71 14.58 -7.84
C CYS A 131 0.82 14.66 -6.59
N LEU A 132 1.31 15.33 -5.54
CA LEU A 132 0.64 15.34 -4.23
C LEU A 132 -0.81 15.84 -4.33
N SER A 133 -1.07 16.88 -5.13
CA SER A 133 -2.42 17.43 -5.32
C SER A 133 -3.43 16.38 -5.80
N SER A 134 -3.08 15.57 -6.80
CA SER A 134 -3.96 14.50 -7.29
C SER A 134 -4.16 13.39 -6.27
N VAL A 135 -3.13 13.08 -5.47
CA VAL A 135 -3.27 12.10 -4.37
C VAL A 135 -4.27 12.58 -3.32
N LEU A 136 -4.16 13.84 -2.91
CA LEU A 136 -5.05 14.43 -1.90
C LEU A 136 -6.49 14.56 -2.43
N GLU A 137 -6.65 14.91 -3.72
CA GLU A 137 -7.94 14.97 -4.38
C GLU A 137 -8.64 13.59 -4.45
N GLU A 138 -7.91 12.53 -4.83
CA GLU A 138 -8.44 11.14 -4.83
C GLU A 138 -8.91 10.74 -3.42
N TYR A 139 -8.10 11.03 -2.40
CA TYR A 139 -8.48 10.79 -1.01
C TYR A 139 -9.77 11.53 -0.64
N GLN A 140 -9.87 12.83 -0.94
CA GLN A 140 -11.03 13.65 -0.59
C GLN A 140 -12.29 13.15 -1.29
N LYS A 141 -12.19 12.78 -2.58
CA LYS A 141 -13.29 12.20 -3.35
C LYS A 141 -13.81 10.92 -2.70
N CYS A 142 -12.93 9.99 -2.32
CA CYS A 142 -13.33 8.73 -1.68
C CYS A 142 -13.81 8.90 -0.23
N ALA A 143 -13.32 9.91 0.50
CA ALA A 143 -13.79 10.22 1.85
C ALA A 143 -15.13 10.97 1.83
N GLY A 144 -15.41 11.72 0.77
CA GLY A 144 -16.57 12.60 0.63
C GLY A 144 -16.60 13.67 1.73
N LEU A 145 -17.80 14.03 2.20
CA LEU A 145 -18.02 15.04 3.26
C LEU A 145 -17.35 14.74 4.61
N LYS A 146 -16.74 13.56 4.79
CA LYS A 146 -16.08 13.13 6.03
C LYS A 146 -14.56 13.05 5.89
N TRP A 147 -13.96 13.75 4.94
CA TRP A 147 -12.51 13.87 4.83
C TRP A 147 -11.90 14.51 6.09
N ARG A 148 -10.62 14.24 6.38
CA ARG A 148 -9.94 14.73 7.59
C ARG A 148 -8.62 15.39 7.23
N GLN A 149 -8.36 16.58 7.77
CA GLN A 149 -7.08 17.28 7.58
C GLN A 149 -5.88 16.46 8.08
N ARG A 150 -6.06 15.68 9.15
CA ARG A 150 -5.02 14.79 9.69
C ARG A 150 -4.56 13.75 8.68
N ASP A 151 -5.48 13.16 7.94
CA ASP A 151 -5.17 12.13 6.95
C ASP A 151 -4.41 12.75 5.77
N LEU A 152 -4.78 13.96 5.34
CA LEU A 152 -4.05 14.71 4.31
C LEU A 152 -2.59 14.97 4.73
N ARG A 153 -2.40 15.51 5.94
CA ARG A 153 -1.05 15.75 6.51
C ARG A 153 -0.26 14.44 6.63
N PHE A 154 -0.91 13.36 7.05
CA PHE A 154 -0.26 12.05 7.11
C PHE A 154 0.25 11.60 5.73
N ILE A 155 -0.58 11.71 4.68
CA ILE A 155 -0.19 11.37 3.32
C ILE A 155 0.98 12.24 2.85
N GLU A 156 0.93 13.54 3.12
CA GLU A 156 2.00 14.49 2.80
C GLU A 156 3.32 14.09 3.49
N ASP A 157 3.30 13.84 4.79
CA ASP A 157 4.45 13.51 5.64
C ASP A 157 4.98 12.08 5.49
N PHE A 158 4.26 11.20 4.79
CA PHE A 158 4.65 9.79 4.67
C PHE A 158 5.84 9.62 3.72
N ASP A 159 6.99 9.20 4.25
CA ASP A 159 8.19 8.98 3.44
C ASP A 159 8.12 7.64 2.68
N VAL A 160 8.05 7.73 1.35
CA VAL A 160 8.06 6.58 0.44
C VAL A 160 9.44 6.29 -0.15
N LEU A 161 10.45 7.13 0.11
CA LEU A 161 11.77 7.04 -0.53
C LEU A 161 12.44 5.71 -0.25
N ARG A 162 12.42 5.26 1.01
CA ARG A 162 13.02 3.98 1.41
C ARG A 162 12.40 2.79 0.69
N LEU A 163 11.08 2.79 0.52
CA LEU A 163 10.38 1.73 -0.19
C LEU A 163 10.69 1.78 -1.69
N ARG A 164 10.66 2.97 -2.30
CA ARG A 164 11.01 3.16 -3.72
C ARG A 164 12.43 2.71 -4.02
N GLN A 165 13.41 3.10 -3.19
CA GLN A 165 14.81 2.69 -3.33
C GLN A 165 14.96 1.17 -3.27
N CYS A 166 14.25 0.51 -2.35
CA CYS A 166 14.24 -0.95 -2.25
C CYS A 166 13.66 -1.60 -3.52
N LEU A 167 12.49 -1.14 -3.98
CA LEU A 167 11.85 -1.65 -5.20
C LEU A 167 12.73 -1.43 -6.44
N TYR A 168 13.33 -0.25 -6.59
CA TYR A 168 14.26 0.02 -7.68
C TYR A 168 15.49 -0.88 -7.61
N SER A 169 16.07 -1.09 -6.42
CA SER A 169 17.21 -2.01 -6.26
C SER A 169 16.86 -3.42 -6.73
N ILE A 170 15.68 -3.93 -6.36
CA ILE A 170 15.18 -5.24 -6.79
C ILE A 170 15.02 -5.25 -8.32
N ILE A 171 14.32 -4.27 -8.89
CA ILE A 171 14.11 -4.16 -10.34
C ILE A 171 15.44 -4.10 -11.11
N TYR A 172 16.41 -3.31 -10.63
CA TYR A 172 17.74 -3.22 -11.25
C TYR A 172 18.52 -4.54 -11.18
N GLN A 173 18.41 -5.28 -10.07
CA GLN A 173 19.00 -6.62 -9.96
C GLN A 173 18.36 -7.59 -10.96
N TYR A 174 17.02 -7.64 -11.02
CA TYR A 174 16.30 -8.51 -11.96
C TYR A 174 16.60 -8.18 -13.42
N ASN A 175 16.72 -6.90 -13.76
CA ASN A 175 17.07 -6.45 -15.11
C ASN A 175 18.58 -6.60 -15.44
N GLY A 176 19.37 -7.29 -14.60
CA GLY A 176 20.77 -7.60 -14.86
C GLY A 176 21.74 -6.42 -14.69
N TYR A 177 21.29 -5.29 -14.12
CA TYR A 177 22.16 -4.15 -13.79
C TYR A 177 22.89 -4.32 -12.45
N GLY A 178 22.56 -5.36 -11.68
CA GLY A 178 23.24 -5.74 -10.44
C GLY A 178 24.22 -6.90 -10.67
N LEU A 179 25.48 -6.70 -10.28
CA LEU A 179 26.66 -7.61 -10.36
C LEU A 179 27.56 -7.58 -11.62
N LYS A 180 27.52 -6.49 -12.41
CA LYS A 180 28.73 -6.00 -13.12
C LYS A 180 28.81 -4.48 -13.07
N ARG A 181 29.06 -3.89 -11.89
CA ARG A 181 29.40 -2.46 -11.81
C ARG A 181 30.82 -2.24 -11.35
N ARG A 182 31.67 -1.88 -12.32
CA ARG A 182 32.86 -1.05 -12.10
C ARG A 182 32.40 0.19 -11.33
N LYS A 183 33.00 0.45 -10.17
CA LYS A 183 32.79 1.72 -9.45
C LYS A 183 33.35 2.86 -10.29
N LEU A 184 32.63 3.97 -10.37
CA LEU A 184 33.22 5.26 -10.78
C LEU A 184 34.13 5.71 -9.63
N LEU A 185 35.44 5.70 -9.87
CA LEU A 185 36.42 6.30 -8.98
C LEU A 185 36.47 7.80 -9.29
N TYR A 186 36.15 8.64 -8.30
CA TYR A 186 36.43 10.06 -8.37
C TYR A 186 37.93 10.27 -8.09
N GLN A 187 38.61 11.09 -8.90
CA GLN A 187 40.07 11.24 -8.88
C GLN A 187 40.66 11.82 -7.58
N GLU A 188 39.84 12.32 -6.65
CA GLU A 188 40.30 13.09 -5.50
C GLU A 188 40.78 12.26 -4.30
N GLU A 189 40.52 10.95 -4.26
CA GLU A 189 40.97 10.10 -3.14
C GLU A 189 42.47 9.75 -3.17
N ASN A 190 43.23 10.17 -4.19
CA ASN A 190 44.67 9.92 -4.30
C ASN A 190 45.56 11.02 -3.67
N VAL A 191 45.00 12.11 -3.15
CA VAL A 191 45.82 13.21 -2.62
C VAL A 191 46.22 12.99 -1.15
N VAL A 192 45.44 12.24 -0.37
CA VAL A 192 45.68 12.11 1.08
C VAL A 192 46.74 11.05 1.43
N GLN A 193 47.00 10.06 0.56
CA GLN A 193 47.94 8.97 0.88
C GLN A 193 49.41 9.21 0.47
N LYS A 194 49.74 10.32 -0.21
CA LYS A 194 51.13 10.59 -0.67
C LYS A 194 51.98 11.48 0.24
N GLN A 195 51.47 11.98 1.36
CA GLN A 195 52.21 12.93 2.22
C GLN A 195 52.81 12.36 3.52
N GLN A 196 52.90 11.04 3.69
CA GLN A 196 53.61 10.45 4.84
C GLN A 196 54.65 9.41 4.42
N LYS A 197 55.79 9.89 3.92
CA LYS A 197 57.10 9.22 4.09
C LYS A 197 58.18 10.30 4.30
N PRO A 198 58.82 10.37 5.48
CA PRO A 198 60.03 11.17 5.68
C PRO A 198 61.16 10.64 4.79
N GLN A 199 61.84 11.55 4.08
CA GLN A 199 63.05 11.26 3.31
C GLN A 199 64.19 10.86 4.24
N ALA A 200 64.91 9.80 3.88
CA ALA A 200 66.17 9.42 4.51
C ALA A 200 67.26 10.45 4.19
N THR A 201 67.82 11.07 5.22
CA THR A 201 69.02 11.90 5.13
C THR A 201 70.23 10.98 4.90
N LYS A 202 70.94 11.17 3.78
CA LYS A 202 72.31 10.67 3.63
C LYS A 202 73.26 11.76 4.09
N GLY A 203 74.10 11.42 5.07
CA GLY A 203 75.29 12.13 5.52
C GLY A 203 76.25 11.10 6.09
#